data_AF-A0AAJ2P9Q2-F1
#
_entry.id   AF-A0AAJ2P9Q2-F1
#
_cell.length_a   1.000
_cell.length_b   1.000
_cell.length_c   1.000
_cell.angle_alpha   90.00
_cell.angle_beta   90.00
_cell.angle_gamma   90.00
#
_symmetry.space_group_name_H-M   'P 1'
#
loop_
_entity.id
_entity.type
_entity.pdbx_description
1 polymer ?
#
loop_
_entity_poly.entity_id
_entity_poly.type
_entity_poly.pdbx_seq_one_letter_code
_entity_poly.pdbx_strand_id
1 'polypeptide(L)'
;MFSANNFNFKNSSQPQVQNRNNSPAVNFGDSAYQRALGLWRQQQDRKIAEVTRERDKYQAEVAEADRVISIIKEHWEKYAPVGEDGKPKVTLESYLEGYKYTRWVANNYLQREQNYLKVIEQRRQLDQPFTEQELQMIKDGYTPDPTTDGWEPKVNIVVNGIKADNKRRLNAVDSKWTRYDATQIGSLKYEGWNNTDVSSEISSLTNGKGISNGSISLIKYTRAPGNTAGSLSEFKTLVLNADDDVAFKAFAEIMKNAANKDNSIKAIVLKNVGAKHKTQNIKEILELLPPQMQKVSLFLDDHQAVNGLRGLEKFTKLSELELYTNSRTNESNWAINPNALKNVDFISFDYINKGDIKLVQPGEKIPGSIIFDTLRWDEGDDTTKVNEGLEIAFSSKINQRVFQGTFGGRGGYPLHLDFSSSKKIKTLKGIDFDKTERLFNEKLQNWEVEAESQKNPGHVNLLFQYLYFGASKVSDSGSTGSNYVYKVQTSDFENSQFTSRLVNGPIQQPGIYIKDENGKTLSNIPLYITGSSFSGDAFSQLSKFVDVARKSATFNKIYVENASLQSQLSGLGLPVETKTITTTD
;
A
#
# COMPACT_ATOMS: atom_id res chain seq x y z
N MET A 1 2.94 -31.63 39.27
CA MET A 1 3.95 -30.59 39.59
C MET A 1 4.32 -29.87 38.30
N PHE A 2 3.62 -28.80 37.96
CA PHE A 2 4.07 -27.82 36.97
C PHE A 2 4.00 -26.48 37.69
N SER A 3 5.18 -25.94 38.04
CA SER A 3 5.30 -24.68 38.75
C SER A 3 5.04 -23.50 37.81
N ALA A 4 4.34 -22.51 38.36
CA ALA A 4 4.10 -21.19 37.81
C ALA A 4 5.31 -20.60 37.08
N ASN A 5 5.13 -20.27 35.80
CA ASN A 5 5.93 -19.27 35.13
C ASN A 5 5.10 -17.98 35.06
N ASN A 6 5.64 -16.95 35.70
CA ASN A 6 5.13 -15.60 35.79
C ASN A 6 4.81 -15.01 34.41
N PHE A 7 3.53 -14.88 34.08
CA PHE A 7 3.09 -13.94 33.05
C PHE A 7 3.08 -12.54 33.64
N ASN A 8 4.24 -11.89 33.57
CA ASN A 8 4.40 -10.47 33.86
C ASN A 8 3.82 -9.67 32.69
N PHE A 9 2.51 -9.47 32.68
CA PHE A 9 1.90 -8.48 31.79
C PHE A 9 2.21 -7.10 32.34
N LYS A 10 3.01 -6.35 31.56
CA LYS A 10 3.26 -4.92 31.74
C LYS A 10 1.94 -4.23 32.15
N ASN A 11 1.97 -3.56 33.29
CA ASN A 11 0.98 -2.56 33.68
C ASN A 11 0.65 -1.70 32.45
N SER A 12 -0.52 -1.92 31.87
CA SER A 12 -1.15 -0.91 31.04
C SER A 12 -1.33 0.31 31.93
N SER A 13 -0.69 1.40 31.55
CA SER A 13 -0.80 2.69 32.21
C SER A 13 -2.27 3.00 32.47
N GLN A 14 -2.64 3.08 33.74
CA GLN A 14 -3.97 3.48 34.17
C GLN A 14 -4.24 4.90 33.65
N PRO A 15 -5.35 5.17 32.96
CA PRO A 15 -5.73 6.54 32.65
C PRO A 15 -6.16 7.22 33.95
N GLN A 16 -5.30 8.09 34.48
CA GLN A 16 -5.67 8.98 35.57
C GLN A 16 -6.31 10.25 35.02
N VAL A 17 -7.46 10.63 35.58
CA VAL A 17 -8.05 11.95 35.35
C VAL A 17 -7.20 12.96 36.13
N GLN A 18 -6.37 13.73 35.44
CA GLN A 18 -5.72 14.89 36.06
C GLN A 18 -6.77 15.96 36.29
N ASN A 19 -7.16 16.18 37.54
CA ASN A 19 -7.92 17.36 37.96
C ASN A 19 -7.02 18.60 37.84
N ARG A 20 -7.00 19.24 36.66
CA ARG A 20 -6.52 20.61 36.50
C ARG A 20 -7.71 21.54 36.26
N ASN A 21 -8.36 21.94 37.36
CA ASN A 21 -9.35 23.02 37.37
C ASN A 21 -8.65 24.40 37.32
N ASN A 22 -7.84 24.66 36.30
CA ASN A 22 -7.31 25.99 36.01
C ASN A 22 -6.80 26.05 34.56
N SER A 23 -7.73 26.15 33.61
CA SER A 23 -7.42 26.64 32.27
C SER A 23 -8.20 27.94 32.05
N PRO A 24 -7.59 29.00 31.49
CA PRO A 24 -8.26 30.28 31.28
C PRO A 24 -9.49 30.08 30.39
N ALA A 25 -10.58 30.78 30.70
CA ALA A 25 -11.79 30.79 29.90
C ALA A 25 -11.45 31.20 28.45
N VAL A 26 -11.44 30.23 27.54
CA VAL A 26 -11.22 30.51 26.12
C VAL A 26 -12.56 30.81 25.49
N ASN A 27 -12.71 32.06 25.05
CA ASN A 27 -13.91 32.60 24.45
C ASN A 27 -14.03 32.08 22.99
N PHE A 28 -14.65 30.91 22.80
CA PHE A 28 -15.04 30.41 21.49
C PHE A 28 -16.45 30.90 21.15
N GLY A 29 -16.82 30.95 19.86
CA GLY A 29 -18.21 31.22 19.48
C GLY A 29 -19.13 30.21 20.18
N ASP A 30 -19.92 30.68 21.15
CA ASP A 30 -20.66 29.85 22.12
C ASP A 30 -21.43 28.71 21.46
N SER A 31 -21.95 28.91 20.26
CA SER A 31 -22.77 27.92 19.55
C SER A 31 -22.04 26.63 19.16
N ALA A 32 -20.77 26.70 18.73
CA ALA A 32 -20.01 25.51 18.30
C ALA A 32 -19.62 24.64 19.49
N TYR A 33 -19.15 25.28 20.57
CA TYR A 33 -18.83 24.61 21.82
C TYR A 33 -20.07 23.95 22.44
N GLN A 34 -21.19 24.69 22.54
CA GLN A 34 -22.43 24.16 23.13
C GLN A 34 -22.99 22.99 22.31
N ARG A 35 -22.90 23.05 20.98
CA ARG A 35 -23.28 21.93 20.12
C ARG A 35 -22.38 20.71 20.37
N ALA A 36 -21.07 20.88 20.38
CA ALA A 36 -20.14 19.80 20.66
C ALA A 36 -20.37 19.19 22.05
N LEU A 37 -20.63 20.02 23.06
CA LEU A 37 -20.97 19.58 24.42
C LEU A 37 -22.25 18.74 24.44
N GLY A 38 -23.30 19.15 23.74
CA GLY A 38 -24.53 18.38 23.62
C GLY A 38 -24.32 17.00 23.02
N LEU A 39 -23.56 16.91 21.91
CA LEU A 39 -23.24 15.64 21.25
C LEU A 39 -22.31 14.77 22.08
N TRP A 40 -21.30 15.37 22.73
CA TRP A 40 -20.40 14.67 23.63
C TRP A 40 -21.16 14.00 24.78
N ARG A 41 -22.13 14.72 25.37
CA ARG A 41 -22.98 14.19 26.44
C ARG A 41 -23.76 12.95 25.98
N GLN A 42 -24.35 12.98 24.79
CA GLN A 42 -25.03 11.82 24.20
C GLN A 42 -24.07 10.64 23.98
N GLN A 43 -22.87 10.93 23.45
CA GLN A 43 -21.82 9.93 23.25
C GLN A 43 -21.42 9.26 24.58
N GLN A 44 -21.21 10.03 25.64
CA GLN A 44 -20.89 9.50 26.97
C GLN A 44 -22.04 8.71 27.58
N ASP A 45 -23.29 9.18 27.45
CA ASP A 45 -24.46 8.49 27.99
C ASP A 45 -24.64 7.12 27.30
N ARG A 46 -24.41 7.05 25.97
CA ARG A 46 -24.33 5.78 25.24
C ARG A 46 -23.22 4.89 25.78
N LYS A 47 -22.01 5.42 25.96
CA LYS A 47 -20.85 4.64 26.42
C LYS A 47 -21.03 4.11 27.84
N ILE A 48 -21.58 4.91 28.75
CA ILE A 48 -21.96 4.50 30.11
C ILE A 48 -22.94 3.33 30.06
N ALA A 49 -23.97 3.41 29.20
CA ALA A 49 -24.93 2.32 29.03
C ALA A 49 -24.28 1.05 28.45
N GLU A 50 -23.36 1.18 27.50
CA GLU A 50 -22.59 0.06 26.92
C GLU A 50 -21.73 -0.64 27.98
N VAL A 51 -20.89 0.12 28.69
CA VAL A 51 -19.98 -0.39 29.72
C VAL A 51 -20.76 -0.97 30.90
N THR A 52 -21.90 -0.38 31.26
CA THR A 52 -22.79 -0.94 32.29
C THR A 52 -23.30 -2.32 31.91
N ARG A 53 -23.73 -2.53 30.65
CA ARG A 53 -24.17 -3.85 30.18
C ARG A 53 -23.05 -4.88 30.22
N GLU A 54 -21.83 -4.54 29.81
CA GLU A 54 -20.69 -5.46 29.89
C GLU A 54 -20.31 -5.76 31.34
N ARG A 55 -20.32 -4.75 32.23
CA ARG A 55 -20.13 -4.93 33.69
C ARG A 55 -21.15 -5.88 34.28
N ASP A 56 -22.43 -5.72 33.96
CA ASP A 56 -23.52 -6.55 34.48
C ASP A 56 -23.42 -7.99 33.95
N LYS A 57 -23.04 -8.17 32.69
CA LYS A 57 -22.74 -9.48 32.10
C LYS A 57 -21.62 -10.20 32.87
N TYR A 58 -20.47 -9.54 33.09
CA TYR A 58 -19.37 -10.16 33.83
C TYR A 58 -19.72 -10.41 35.31
N GLN A 59 -20.55 -9.56 35.92
CA GLN A 59 -21.09 -9.79 37.26
C GLN A 59 -21.93 -11.08 37.31
N ALA A 60 -22.78 -11.31 36.31
CA ALA A 60 -23.55 -12.54 36.16
C ALA A 60 -22.65 -13.77 35.93
N GLU A 61 -21.61 -13.65 35.10
CA GLU A 61 -20.64 -14.75 34.86
C GLU A 61 -19.88 -15.14 36.13
N VAL A 62 -19.48 -14.16 36.96
CA VAL A 62 -18.87 -14.43 38.28
C VAL A 62 -19.85 -15.14 39.20
N ALA A 63 -21.09 -14.64 39.30
CA ALA A 63 -22.12 -15.23 40.16
C ALA A 63 -22.47 -16.67 39.73
N GLU A 64 -22.54 -16.93 38.43
CA GLU A 64 -22.78 -18.27 37.89
C GLU A 64 -21.62 -19.23 38.17
N ALA A 65 -20.37 -18.76 38.00
CA ALA A 65 -19.20 -19.56 38.35
C ALA A 65 -19.18 -19.89 39.85
N ASP A 66 -19.50 -18.93 40.72
CA ASP A 66 -19.62 -19.14 42.16
C ASP A 66 -20.73 -20.15 42.51
N ARG A 67 -21.89 -20.06 41.85
CA ARG A 67 -22.99 -21.02 42.00
C ARG A 67 -22.58 -22.44 41.60
N VAL A 68 -21.96 -22.61 40.44
CA VAL A 68 -21.49 -23.92 39.94
C VAL A 68 -20.43 -24.51 40.86
N ILE A 69 -19.46 -23.71 41.30
CA ILE A 69 -18.45 -24.14 42.28
C ILE A 69 -19.12 -24.61 43.57
N SER A 70 -20.13 -23.91 44.07
CA SER A 70 -20.86 -24.29 45.29
C SER A 70 -21.60 -25.62 45.12
N ILE A 71 -22.32 -25.81 44.01
CA ILE A 71 -23.05 -27.04 43.70
C ILE A 71 -22.10 -28.25 43.61
N ILE A 72 -20.97 -28.08 42.93
CA ILE A 72 -19.97 -29.15 42.79
C ILE A 72 -19.38 -29.50 44.16
N LYS A 73 -19.14 -28.51 45.03
CA LYS A 73 -18.65 -28.78 46.40
C LYS A 73 -19.68 -29.53 47.25
N GLU A 74 -20.95 -29.12 47.20
CA GLU A 74 -22.03 -29.72 47.99
C GLU A 74 -22.38 -31.14 47.52
N HIS A 75 -22.27 -31.40 46.22
CA HIS A 75 -22.65 -32.67 45.61
C HIS A 75 -21.49 -33.35 44.89
N TRP A 76 -20.27 -33.25 45.42
CA TRP A 76 -19.06 -33.75 44.76
C TRP A 76 -19.18 -35.21 44.32
N GLU A 77 -19.75 -36.06 45.17
CA GLU A 77 -19.96 -37.49 44.87
C GLU A 77 -20.78 -37.74 43.60
N LYS A 78 -21.68 -36.81 43.24
CA LYS A 78 -22.49 -36.87 42.01
C LYS A 78 -21.72 -36.41 40.77
N TYR A 79 -20.78 -35.48 40.93
CA TYR A 79 -20.06 -34.85 39.82
C TYR A 79 -18.64 -35.41 39.61
N ALA A 80 -18.14 -36.20 40.56
CA ALA A 80 -16.83 -36.79 40.50
C ALA A 80 -16.74 -37.78 39.33
N PRO A 81 -15.82 -37.60 38.36
CA PRO A 81 -15.62 -38.59 37.32
C PRO A 81 -15.02 -39.84 37.95
N VAL A 82 -15.76 -40.95 37.92
CA VAL A 82 -15.35 -42.21 38.56
C VAL A 82 -14.56 -43.12 37.61
N GLY A 83 -13.61 -43.86 38.17
CA GLY A 83 -12.92 -44.98 37.54
C GLY A 83 -13.77 -46.24 37.45
N GLU A 84 -13.24 -47.27 36.78
CA GLU A 84 -13.87 -48.60 36.74
C GLU A 84 -13.96 -49.25 38.13
N ASP A 85 -13.17 -48.78 39.08
CA ASP A 85 -13.18 -49.17 40.50
C ASP A 85 -14.18 -48.36 41.36
N GLY A 86 -14.97 -47.48 40.74
CA GLY A 86 -15.95 -46.63 41.41
C GLY A 86 -15.34 -45.46 42.20
N LYS A 87 -14.01 -45.23 42.14
CA LYS A 87 -13.35 -44.14 42.87
C LYS A 87 -13.16 -42.90 41.99
N PRO A 88 -13.15 -41.67 42.54
CA PRO A 88 -12.89 -40.46 41.78
C PRO A 88 -11.51 -40.47 41.08
N LYS A 89 -11.48 -40.20 39.78
CA LYS A 89 -10.24 -40.11 38.97
C LYS A 89 -9.42 -38.85 39.25
N VAL A 90 -10.06 -37.80 39.76
CA VAL A 90 -9.42 -36.51 40.09
C VAL A 90 -9.88 -36.05 41.46
N THR A 91 -9.10 -35.16 42.09
CA THR A 91 -9.52 -34.51 43.34
C THR A 91 -10.57 -33.43 43.04
N LEU A 92 -11.42 -33.14 44.02
CA LEU A 92 -12.36 -32.01 43.95
C LEU A 92 -11.63 -30.70 43.59
N GLU A 93 -10.47 -30.47 44.21
CA GLU A 93 -9.70 -29.25 43.98
C GLU A 93 -9.23 -29.13 42.52
N SER A 94 -8.68 -30.20 41.93
CA SER A 94 -8.26 -30.21 40.52
C SER A 94 -9.45 -30.06 39.56
N TYR A 95 -10.60 -30.65 39.89
CA TYR A 95 -11.82 -30.49 39.08
C TYR A 95 -12.35 -29.05 39.13
N LEU A 96 -12.23 -28.37 40.28
CA LEU A 96 -12.65 -26.99 40.45
C LEU A 96 -11.71 -25.97 39.79
N GLU A 97 -10.47 -26.31 39.46
CA GLU A 97 -9.49 -25.37 38.87
C GLU A 97 -10.03 -24.68 37.61
N GLY A 98 -10.69 -25.43 36.71
CA GLY A 98 -11.28 -24.87 35.49
C GLY A 98 -12.36 -23.81 35.78
N TYR A 99 -13.23 -24.07 36.75
CA TYR A 99 -14.28 -23.13 37.16
C TYR A 99 -13.73 -21.93 37.93
N LYS A 100 -12.72 -22.15 38.78
CA LYS A 100 -11.99 -21.06 39.46
C LYS A 100 -11.29 -20.15 38.45
N TYR A 101 -10.73 -20.73 37.38
CA TYR A 101 -10.13 -19.97 36.29
C TYR A 101 -11.18 -19.15 35.54
N THR A 102 -12.31 -19.73 35.14
CA THR A 102 -13.42 -18.98 34.50
C THR A 102 -13.90 -17.83 35.39
N ARG A 103 -14.10 -18.10 36.69
CA ARG A 103 -14.46 -17.07 37.67
C ARG A 103 -13.42 -15.95 37.73
N TRP A 104 -12.13 -16.31 37.78
CA TRP A 104 -11.03 -15.35 37.83
C TRP A 104 -10.98 -14.47 36.57
N VAL A 105 -11.13 -15.06 35.38
CA VAL A 105 -11.19 -14.32 34.11
C VAL A 105 -12.36 -13.33 34.11
N ALA A 106 -13.57 -13.79 34.43
CA ALA A 106 -14.76 -12.93 34.50
C ALA A 106 -14.59 -11.81 35.53
N ASN A 107 -14.01 -12.10 36.70
CA ASN A 107 -13.77 -11.10 37.74
C ASN A 107 -12.75 -10.04 37.32
N ASN A 108 -11.72 -10.40 36.55
CA ASN A 108 -10.78 -9.41 36.01
C ASN A 108 -11.46 -8.45 35.03
N TYR A 109 -12.31 -8.97 34.14
CA TYR A 109 -13.08 -8.13 33.22
C TYR A 109 -14.10 -7.27 33.97
N LEU A 110 -14.79 -7.82 34.96
CA LEU A 110 -15.69 -7.08 35.85
C LEU A 110 -14.97 -5.88 36.50
N GLN A 111 -13.79 -6.11 37.09
CA GLN A 111 -13.00 -5.04 37.70
C GLN A 111 -12.56 -3.98 36.68
N ARG A 112 -12.17 -4.40 35.47
CA ARG A 112 -11.83 -3.48 34.37
C ARG A 112 -13.03 -2.58 34.02
N GLU A 113 -14.20 -3.16 33.80
CA GLU A 113 -15.40 -2.39 33.43
C GLU A 113 -15.89 -1.50 34.58
N GLN A 114 -15.81 -1.95 35.84
CA GLN A 114 -16.12 -1.11 37.00
C GLN A 114 -15.20 0.10 37.10
N ASN A 115 -13.90 -0.09 36.90
CA ASN A 115 -12.93 1.00 36.90
C ASN A 115 -13.14 1.95 35.73
N TYR A 116 -13.40 1.42 34.53
CA TYR A 116 -13.64 2.24 33.34
C TYR A 116 -14.95 3.03 33.46
N LEU A 117 -16.02 2.42 33.95
CA LEU A 117 -17.30 3.06 34.23
C LEU A 117 -17.13 4.27 35.16
N LYS A 118 -16.37 4.09 36.26
CA LYS A 118 -16.07 5.17 37.20
C LYS A 118 -15.39 6.36 36.50
N VAL A 119 -14.44 6.11 35.59
CA VAL A 119 -13.72 7.16 34.86
C VAL A 119 -14.66 7.93 33.94
N ILE A 120 -15.50 7.23 33.16
CA ILE A 120 -16.42 7.89 32.21
C ILE A 120 -17.57 8.62 32.92
N GLU A 121 -18.08 8.09 34.03
CA GLU A 121 -19.09 8.76 34.87
C GLU A 121 -18.52 10.02 35.52
N GLN A 122 -17.30 9.96 36.05
CA GLN A 122 -16.62 11.14 36.61
C GLN A 122 -16.40 12.22 35.55
N ARG A 123 -15.93 11.82 34.36
CA ARG A 123 -15.74 12.76 33.25
C ARG A 123 -17.06 13.39 32.81
N ARG A 124 -18.15 12.61 32.77
CA ARG A 124 -19.50 13.06 32.39
C ARG A 124 -20.08 14.17 33.27
N GLN A 125 -19.60 14.26 34.51
CA GLN A 125 -20.02 15.26 35.49
C GLN A 125 -19.26 16.59 35.38
N LEU A 126 -18.20 16.66 34.57
CA LEU A 126 -17.43 17.89 34.39
C LEU A 126 -18.22 18.93 33.58
N ASP A 127 -18.20 20.19 34.04
CA ASP A 127 -18.76 21.32 33.30
C ASP A 127 -17.96 21.63 32.03
N GLN A 128 -16.63 21.44 32.10
CA GLN A 128 -15.71 21.55 30.96
C GLN A 128 -14.99 20.20 30.75
N PRO A 129 -15.59 19.27 29.99
CA PRO A 129 -15.10 17.90 29.89
C PRO A 129 -14.04 17.68 28.80
N PHE A 130 -13.76 18.71 27.99
CA PHE A 130 -12.88 18.62 26.83
C PHE A 130 -11.42 18.87 27.22
N THR A 131 -10.55 17.97 26.75
CA THR A 131 -9.10 18.15 26.76
C THR A 131 -8.67 19.24 25.79
N GLU A 132 -7.42 19.71 25.89
CA GLU A 132 -6.85 20.68 24.94
C GLU A 132 -6.93 20.21 23.49
N GLN A 133 -6.69 18.91 23.26
CA GLN A 133 -6.81 18.30 21.94
C GLN A 133 -8.25 18.34 21.42
N GLU A 134 -9.24 17.98 22.24
CA GLU A 134 -10.65 18.01 21.84
C GLU A 134 -11.16 19.44 21.65
N LEU A 135 -10.69 20.40 22.46
CA LEU A 135 -10.97 21.81 22.23
C LEU A 135 -10.40 22.28 20.89
N GLN A 136 -9.21 21.81 20.51
CA GLN A 136 -8.65 22.10 19.18
C GLN A 136 -9.48 21.45 18.07
N MET A 137 -9.94 20.20 18.24
CA MET A 137 -10.85 19.54 17.29
C MET A 137 -12.15 20.32 17.11
N ILE A 138 -12.74 20.84 18.19
CA ILE A 138 -13.95 21.68 18.13
C ILE A 138 -13.68 22.97 17.36
N LYS A 139 -12.54 23.64 17.60
CA LYS A 139 -12.14 24.83 16.82
C LYS A 139 -12.00 24.52 15.33
N ASP A 140 -11.47 23.35 15.05
CA ASP A 140 -11.26 22.81 13.71
C ASP A 140 -12.58 22.36 13.05
N GLY A 141 -13.70 22.45 13.76
CA GLY A 141 -15.04 22.16 13.25
C GLY A 141 -15.48 20.71 13.41
N TYR A 142 -14.72 19.89 14.14
CA TYR A 142 -15.15 18.54 14.49
C TYR A 142 -16.21 18.57 15.59
N THR A 143 -17.09 17.58 15.55
CA THR A 143 -18.07 17.31 16.63
C THR A 143 -18.03 15.85 17.04
N PRO A 144 -18.26 15.51 18.32
CA PRO A 144 -18.36 14.12 18.75
C PRO A 144 -19.46 13.38 17.98
N ASP A 145 -19.20 12.13 17.61
CA ASP A 145 -20.23 11.25 17.05
C ASP A 145 -21.05 10.63 18.20
N PRO A 146 -22.37 10.88 18.30
CA PRO A 146 -23.18 10.27 19.35
C PRO A 146 -23.30 8.74 19.21
N THR A 147 -22.99 8.17 18.04
CA THR A 147 -23.16 6.74 17.74
C THR A 147 -21.88 5.91 17.90
N THR A 148 -20.71 6.54 17.91
CA THR A 148 -19.41 5.88 18.07
C THR A 148 -18.57 6.57 19.15
N ASP A 149 -17.35 6.10 19.40
CA ASP A 149 -16.38 6.79 20.29
C ASP A 149 -15.56 7.86 19.52
N GLY A 150 -15.94 8.15 18.27
CA GLY A 150 -15.21 9.01 17.34
C GLY A 150 -15.64 10.48 17.33
N TRP A 151 -15.01 11.22 16.43
CA TRP A 151 -15.29 12.62 16.12
C TRP A 151 -15.50 12.78 14.61
N GLU A 152 -16.52 13.52 14.23
CA GLU A 152 -16.89 13.77 12.84
C GLU A 152 -16.43 15.16 12.40
N PRO A 153 -15.69 15.28 11.29
CA PRO A 153 -15.35 16.58 10.72
C PRO A 153 -16.60 17.26 10.16
N LYS A 154 -16.59 18.60 10.13
CA LYS A 154 -17.63 19.38 9.43
C LYS A 154 -17.76 18.99 7.95
N VAL A 155 -16.63 18.70 7.31
CA VAL A 155 -16.54 18.21 5.94
C VAL A 155 -15.63 16.99 5.93
N ASN A 156 -16.20 15.83 5.60
CA ASN A 156 -15.42 14.60 5.45
C ASN A 156 -14.84 14.55 4.03
N ILE A 157 -13.61 15.08 3.88
CA ILE A 157 -12.95 15.18 2.57
C ILE A 157 -12.65 13.80 2.00
N VAL A 158 -12.45 12.78 2.84
CA VAL A 158 -12.17 11.41 2.41
C VAL A 158 -13.40 10.84 1.72
N VAL A 159 -14.57 10.92 2.36
CA VAL A 159 -15.85 10.47 1.77
C VAL A 159 -16.19 11.27 0.52
N ASN A 160 -15.96 12.59 0.51
CA ASN A 160 -16.18 13.40 -0.68
C ASN A 160 -15.23 13.03 -1.82
N GLY A 161 -13.96 12.76 -1.51
CA GLY A 161 -12.96 12.25 -2.46
C GLY A 161 -13.39 10.93 -3.07
N ILE A 162 -13.81 9.96 -2.25
CA ILE A 162 -14.33 8.66 -2.71
C ILE A 162 -15.53 8.85 -3.65
N LYS A 163 -16.49 9.71 -3.29
CA LYS A 163 -17.63 10.02 -4.16
C LYS A 163 -17.20 10.66 -5.49
N ALA A 164 -16.26 11.59 -5.43
CA ALA A 164 -15.74 12.27 -6.62
C ALA A 164 -15.01 11.28 -7.55
N ASP A 165 -14.19 10.40 -6.99
CA ASP A 165 -13.48 9.35 -7.72
C ASP A 165 -14.44 8.31 -8.30
N ASN A 166 -15.43 7.86 -7.54
CA ASN A 166 -16.49 6.96 -8.03
C ASN A 166 -17.30 7.60 -9.18
N LYS A 167 -17.49 8.92 -9.19
CA LYS A 167 -18.13 9.64 -10.30
C LYS A 167 -17.26 9.80 -11.54
N ARG A 168 -15.93 9.75 -11.39
CA ARG A 168 -14.96 9.86 -12.50
C ARG A 168 -14.81 8.54 -13.28
N ARG A 169 -15.11 7.41 -12.65
CA ARG A 169 -15.05 6.09 -13.30
C ARG A 169 -15.97 6.02 -14.52
N LEU A 170 -15.60 5.23 -15.52
CA LEU A 170 -16.44 4.91 -16.66
C LEU A 170 -17.74 4.21 -16.20
N ASN A 171 -17.60 3.28 -15.24
CA ASN A 171 -18.71 2.71 -14.49
C ASN A 171 -19.05 3.59 -13.28
N ALA A 172 -19.46 4.84 -13.53
CA ALA A 172 -19.70 5.81 -12.47
C ALA A 172 -20.81 5.40 -11.50
N VAL A 173 -20.68 5.75 -10.21
CA VAL A 173 -21.69 5.54 -9.17
C VAL A 173 -21.65 6.66 -8.13
N ASP A 174 -22.77 6.96 -7.48
CA ASP A 174 -22.90 7.96 -6.41
C ASP A 174 -22.50 7.41 -5.01
N SER A 175 -21.92 6.21 -4.96
CA SER A 175 -21.57 5.51 -3.72
C SER A 175 -20.54 6.28 -2.91
N LYS A 176 -20.72 6.27 -1.59
CA LYS A 176 -19.77 6.85 -0.61
C LYS A 176 -18.63 5.89 -0.24
N TRP A 177 -18.64 4.69 -0.80
CA TRP A 177 -17.66 3.64 -0.53
C TRP A 177 -16.91 3.31 -1.82
N THR A 178 -15.62 3.00 -1.71
CA THR A 178 -14.87 2.37 -2.80
C THR A 178 -15.36 0.95 -3.01
N ARG A 179 -15.00 0.29 -4.12
CA ARG A 179 -15.30 -1.14 -4.25
C ARG A 179 -14.39 -1.89 -3.27
N TYR A 180 -14.99 -2.59 -2.32
CA TYR A 180 -14.26 -3.33 -1.29
C TYR A 180 -14.46 -4.85 -1.38
N ASP A 181 -15.27 -5.32 -2.33
CA ASP A 181 -15.54 -6.74 -2.55
C ASP A 181 -14.66 -7.28 -3.69
N ALA A 182 -13.66 -8.07 -3.33
CA ALA A 182 -12.74 -8.68 -4.28
C ALA A 182 -13.44 -9.63 -5.27
N THR A 183 -14.55 -10.27 -4.88
CA THR A 183 -15.32 -11.15 -5.76
C THR A 183 -16.02 -10.35 -6.86
N GLN A 184 -16.49 -9.15 -6.53
CA GLN A 184 -17.04 -8.21 -7.52
C GLN A 184 -15.96 -7.69 -8.46
N ILE A 185 -14.77 -7.37 -7.94
CA ILE A 185 -13.61 -6.97 -8.75
C ILE A 185 -13.24 -8.08 -9.74
N GLY A 186 -13.08 -9.31 -9.26
CA GLY A 186 -12.72 -10.46 -10.10
C GLY A 186 -13.78 -10.82 -11.14
N SER A 187 -15.06 -10.69 -10.79
CA SER A 187 -16.18 -10.96 -11.69
C SER A 187 -16.60 -9.76 -12.56
N LEU A 188 -15.87 -8.64 -12.49
CA LEU A 188 -16.15 -7.41 -13.24
C LEU A 188 -17.57 -6.85 -12.99
N LYS A 189 -18.06 -6.96 -11.76
CA LYS A 189 -19.35 -6.41 -11.34
C LYS A 189 -19.17 -5.03 -10.73
N TYR A 190 -19.93 -4.05 -11.21
CA TYR A 190 -19.84 -2.67 -10.75
C TYR A 190 -21.17 -2.25 -10.10
N GLU A 191 -21.11 -1.62 -8.93
CA GLU A 191 -22.29 -1.10 -8.24
C GLU A 191 -23.04 -0.11 -9.15
N GLY A 192 -24.37 -0.24 -9.23
CA GLY A 192 -25.21 0.64 -10.06
C GLY A 192 -25.15 0.36 -11.56
N TRP A 193 -24.57 -0.78 -11.98
CA TRP A 193 -24.51 -1.23 -13.37
C TRP A 193 -24.91 -2.69 -13.53
N ASN A 194 -25.72 -2.98 -14.54
CA ASN A 194 -26.03 -4.34 -14.98
C ASN A 194 -25.02 -4.76 -16.06
N ASN A 195 -24.59 -6.01 -16.04
CA ASN A 195 -23.74 -6.57 -17.08
C ASN A 195 -24.39 -7.76 -17.78
N THR A 196 -24.09 -7.95 -19.07
CA THR A 196 -24.62 -9.05 -19.88
C THR A 196 -23.54 -9.52 -20.84
N ASP A 197 -23.34 -10.84 -20.92
CA ASP A 197 -22.45 -11.45 -21.90
C ASP A 197 -23.09 -11.37 -23.29
N VAL A 198 -22.38 -10.72 -24.23
CA VAL A 198 -22.76 -10.54 -25.63
C VAL A 198 -21.66 -11.06 -26.56
N SER A 199 -20.88 -12.06 -26.12
CA SER A 199 -19.74 -12.61 -26.86
C SER A 199 -20.12 -13.21 -28.22
N SER A 200 -21.40 -13.57 -28.43
CA SER A 200 -21.91 -14.01 -29.73
C SER A 200 -21.69 -12.98 -30.84
N GLU A 201 -21.65 -11.68 -30.51
CA GLU A 201 -21.42 -10.58 -31.46
C GLU A 201 -19.99 -10.57 -32.04
N ILE A 202 -19.01 -11.13 -31.33
CA ILE A 202 -17.61 -11.22 -31.78
C ILE A 202 -17.21 -12.64 -32.20
N SER A 203 -18.15 -13.59 -32.21
CA SER A 203 -17.88 -15.00 -32.51
C SER A 203 -17.18 -15.21 -33.86
N SER A 204 -17.49 -14.40 -34.88
CA SER A 204 -16.80 -14.42 -36.18
C SER A 204 -15.31 -14.07 -36.12
N LEU A 205 -14.87 -13.36 -35.07
CA LEU A 205 -13.48 -12.97 -34.86
C LEU A 205 -12.69 -13.99 -34.03
N THR A 206 -13.38 -14.87 -33.30
CA THR A 206 -12.79 -15.81 -32.34
C THR A 206 -12.90 -17.28 -32.77
N ASN A 207 -14.02 -17.67 -33.40
CA ASN A 207 -14.30 -19.06 -33.76
C ASN A 207 -13.33 -19.58 -34.82
N GLY A 208 -12.93 -20.84 -34.70
CA GLY A 208 -12.01 -21.50 -35.65
C GLY A 208 -10.55 -21.05 -35.54
N LYS A 209 -10.19 -20.19 -34.58
CA LYS A 209 -8.81 -19.70 -34.38
C LYS A 209 -8.02 -20.43 -33.29
N GLY A 210 -8.53 -21.57 -32.80
CA GLY A 210 -7.89 -22.31 -31.70
C GLY A 210 -7.95 -21.62 -30.33
N ILE A 211 -8.76 -20.56 -30.20
CA ILE A 211 -8.98 -19.82 -28.95
C ILE A 211 -9.96 -20.61 -28.08
N SER A 212 -9.62 -20.80 -26.80
CA SER A 212 -10.50 -21.52 -25.87
C SER A 212 -11.77 -20.71 -25.59
N ASN A 213 -12.88 -21.42 -25.35
CA ASN A 213 -14.15 -20.76 -25.05
C ASN A 213 -14.03 -19.88 -23.79
N GLY A 214 -14.52 -18.64 -23.86
CA GLY A 214 -14.43 -17.67 -22.77
C GLY A 214 -13.07 -16.98 -22.61
N SER A 215 -12.04 -17.34 -23.39
CA SER A 215 -10.73 -16.66 -23.34
C SER A 215 -10.79 -15.23 -23.88
N ILE A 216 -11.70 -14.97 -24.84
CA ILE A 216 -12.06 -13.62 -25.26
C ILE A 216 -13.59 -13.51 -25.13
N SER A 217 -14.06 -12.50 -24.42
CA SER A 217 -15.49 -12.24 -24.24
C SER A 217 -15.83 -10.77 -24.41
N LEU A 218 -17.09 -10.48 -24.71
CA LEU A 218 -17.63 -9.13 -24.82
C LEU A 218 -18.76 -8.96 -23.80
N ILE A 219 -18.61 -7.97 -22.91
CA ILE A 219 -19.59 -7.69 -21.86
C ILE A 219 -20.24 -6.34 -22.16
N LYS A 220 -21.58 -6.31 -22.25
CA LYS A 220 -22.36 -5.07 -22.29
C LYS A 220 -22.68 -4.62 -20.88
N TYR A 221 -22.42 -3.35 -20.57
CA TYR A 221 -22.84 -2.68 -19.35
C TYR A 221 -23.99 -1.73 -19.64
N THR A 222 -25.03 -1.77 -18.80
CA THR A 222 -26.16 -0.83 -18.83
C THR A 222 -26.37 -0.27 -17.44
N ARG A 223 -26.52 1.05 -17.33
CA ARG A 223 -26.74 1.74 -16.06
C ARG A 223 -28.02 1.21 -15.40
N ALA A 224 -27.94 0.82 -14.13
CA ALA A 224 -29.10 0.33 -13.39
C ALA A 224 -30.07 1.49 -13.05
N PRO A 225 -31.39 1.23 -12.95
CA PRO A 225 -32.34 2.22 -12.48
C PRO A 225 -31.93 2.80 -11.11
N GLY A 226 -31.99 4.13 -10.98
CA GLY A 226 -31.62 4.84 -9.75
C GLY A 226 -30.15 5.26 -9.66
N ASN A 227 -29.25 4.72 -10.49
CA ASN A 227 -27.92 5.29 -10.64
C ASN A 227 -27.97 6.50 -11.58
N THR A 228 -27.56 7.67 -11.12
CA THR A 228 -27.53 8.91 -11.90
C THR A 228 -26.13 9.41 -12.24
N ALA A 229 -25.09 8.74 -11.73
CA ALA A 229 -23.70 9.16 -11.86
C ALA A 229 -23.15 8.97 -13.29
N GLY A 230 -22.23 9.86 -13.69
CA GLY A 230 -21.52 9.81 -14.96
C GLY A 230 -22.38 10.15 -16.19
N SER A 231 -21.76 10.12 -17.37
CA SER A 231 -22.40 10.53 -18.63
C SER A 231 -22.90 9.39 -19.51
N LEU A 232 -22.39 8.15 -19.32
CA LEU A 232 -22.77 7.00 -20.14
C LEU A 232 -23.96 6.24 -19.57
N SER A 233 -24.95 5.92 -20.39
CA SER A 233 -26.04 5.00 -20.03
C SER A 233 -25.71 3.54 -20.34
N GLU A 234 -24.87 3.29 -21.34
CA GLU A 234 -24.41 1.95 -21.73
C GLU A 234 -23.05 2.01 -22.44
N PHE A 235 -22.30 0.91 -22.41
CA PHE A 235 -21.09 0.68 -23.20
C PHE A 235 -20.72 -0.82 -23.18
N LYS A 236 -19.72 -1.20 -23.98
CA LYS A 236 -19.18 -2.57 -24.00
C LYS A 236 -17.70 -2.62 -23.60
N THR A 237 -17.32 -3.75 -23.03
CA THR A 237 -15.96 -4.07 -22.60
C THR A 237 -15.50 -5.37 -23.24
N LEU A 238 -14.37 -5.32 -23.94
CA LEU A 238 -13.72 -6.52 -24.45
C LEU A 238 -12.76 -7.10 -23.41
N VAL A 239 -12.90 -8.38 -23.08
CA VAL A 239 -12.15 -9.04 -22.01
C VAL A 239 -11.27 -10.14 -22.59
N LEU A 240 -9.99 -10.15 -22.19
CA LEU A 240 -9.04 -11.22 -22.44
C LEU A 240 -8.73 -11.98 -21.15
N ASN A 241 -8.71 -13.31 -21.20
CA ASN A 241 -8.00 -14.14 -20.22
C ASN A 241 -6.62 -14.51 -20.77
N ALA A 242 -5.56 -13.92 -20.21
CA ALA A 242 -4.20 -14.08 -20.70
C ALA A 242 -3.59 -15.47 -20.42
N ASP A 243 -4.24 -16.33 -19.61
CA ASP A 243 -3.77 -17.71 -19.42
C ASP A 243 -3.83 -18.55 -20.72
N ASP A 244 -4.65 -18.13 -21.68
CA ASP A 244 -4.71 -18.67 -23.04
C ASP A 244 -3.75 -17.89 -23.95
N ASP A 245 -2.60 -18.51 -24.26
CA ASP A 245 -1.54 -17.90 -25.07
C ASP A 245 -1.96 -17.66 -26.53
N VAL A 246 -2.85 -18.50 -27.08
CA VAL A 246 -3.39 -18.32 -28.44
C VAL A 246 -4.30 -17.11 -28.46
N ALA A 247 -5.17 -16.97 -27.46
CA ALA A 247 -6.02 -15.79 -27.29
C ALA A 247 -5.18 -14.52 -27.11
N PHE A 248 -4.14 -14.57 -26.28
CA PHE A 248 -3.25 -13.44 -26.02
C PHE A 248 -2.61 -12.91 -27.30
N LYS A 249 -2.03 -13.80 -28.12
CA LYS A 249 -1.40 -13.45 -29.40
C LYS A 249 -2.39 -12.86 -30.41
N ALA A 250 -3.62 -13.38 -30.44
CA ALA A 250 -4.66 -12.91 -31.37
C ALA A 250 -5.40 -11.65 -30.90
N PHE A 251 -5.30 -11.29 -29.62
CA PHE A 251 -6.17 -10.30 -29.00
C PHE A 251 -6.06 -8.91 -29.62
N ALA A 252 -4.85 -8.45 -29.92
CA ALA A 252 -4.63 -7.10 -30.46
C ALA A 252 -5.37 -6.88 -31.79
N GLU A 253 -5.34 -7.87 -32.69
CA GLU A 253 -6.04 -7.82 -33.96
C GLU A 253 -7.56 -7.94 -33.78
N ILE A 254 -8.02 -8.84 -32.91
CA ILE A 254 -9.45 -9.02 -32.60
C ILE A 254 -10.03 -7.73 -32.02
N MET A 255 -9.33 -7.12 -31.06
CA MET A 255 -9.71 -5.85 -30.45
C MET A 255 -9.83 -4.74 -31.49
N LYS A 256 -8.82 -4.58 -32.36
CA LYS A 256 -8.86 -3.59 -33.45
C LYS A 256 -10.07 -3.81 -34.35
N ASN A 257 -10.32 -5.05 -34.76
CA ASN A 257 -11.44 -5.39 -35.65
C ASN A 257 -12.81 -5.22 -34.98
N ALA A 258 -12.94 -5.60 -33.72
CA ALA A 258 -14.18 -5.45 -32.96
C ALA A 258 -14.52 -3.97 -32.75
N ALA A 259 -13.55 -3.17 -32.28
CA ALA A 259 -13.77 -1.77 -31.97
C ALA A 259 -13.96 -0.88 -33.21
N ASN A 260 -13.42 -1.28 -34.37
CA ASN A 260 -13.71 -0.62 -35.65
C ASN A 260 -15.15 -0.88 -36.13
N LYS A 261 -15.73 -2.04 -35.78
CA LYS A 261 -17.11 -2.39 -36.13
C LYS A 261 -18.12 -1.80 -35.15
N ASP A 262 -17.73 -1.68 -33.88
CA ASP A 262 -18.60 -1.24 -32.80
C ASP A 262 -17.94 -0.17 -31.93
N ASN A 263 -18.36 1.08 -32.15
CA ASN A 263 -17.90 2.23 -31.38
C ASN A 263 -18.40 2.27 -29.93
N SER A 264 -19.32 1.38 -29.53
CA SER A 264 -19.77 1.23 -28.13
C SER A 264 -18.76 0.47 -27.26
N ILE A 265 -17.77 -0.21 -27.87
CA ILE A 265 -16.65 -0.78 -27.13
C ILE A 265 -15.76 0.37 -26.66
N LYS A 266 -15.86 0.70 -25.36
CA LYS A 266 -15.15 1.82 -24.73
C LYS A 266 -14.08 1.36 -23.74
N ALA A 267 -14.04 0.07 -23.43
CA ALA A 267 -13.13 -0.46 -22.43
C ALA A 267 -12.53 -1.81 -22.85
N ILE A 268 -11.35 -2.08 -22.31
CA ILE A 268 -10.75 -3.43 -22.33
C ILE A 268 -10.40 -3.90 -20.93
N VAL A 269 -10.40 -5.22 -20.74
CA VAL A 269 -9.90 -5.87 -19.53
C VAL A 269 -8.92 -6.96 -19.91
N LEU A 270 -7.71 -6.95 -19.37
CA LEU A 270 -6.75 -8.05 -19.49
C LEU A 270 -6.64 -8.76 -18.14
N LYS A 271 -7.15 -10.00 -18.07
CA LYS A 271 -7.09 -10.83 -16.86
C LYS A 271 -5.85 -11.71 -16.85
N ASN A 272 -5.33 -11.99 -15.65
CA ASN A 272 -4.30 -13.02 -15.39
C ASN A 272 -2.98 -12.79 -16.16
N VAL A 273 -2.62 -11.54 -16.44
CA VAL A 273 -1.39 -11.24 -17.19
C VAL A 273 -0.19 -11.66 -16.35
N GLY A 274 0.64 -12.54 -16.88
CA GLY A 274 1.78 -13.07 -16.15
C GLY A 274 1.43 -14.10 -15.08
N ALA A 275 0.19 -14.58 -14.97
CA ALA A 275 -0.15 -15.64 -14.01
C ALA A 275 0.49 -16.97 -14.43
N LYS A 276 0.08 -17.51 -15.58
CA LYS A 276 0.62 -18.75 -16.16
C LYS A 276 1.88 -18.52 -17.01
N HIS A 277 1.93 -17.42 -17.77
CA HIS A 277 2.99 -17.14 -18.74
C HIS A 277 3.79 -15.90 -18.33
N LYS A 278 4.86 -16.10 -17.56
CA LYS A 278 5.62 -15.01 -16.91
C LYS A 278 6.26 -13.99 -17.85
N THR A 279 6.45 -14.36 -19.12
CA THR A 279 7.08 -13.52 -20.14
C THR A 279 6.08 -12.71 -20.98
N GLN A 280 4.78 -12.79 -20.70
CA GLN A 280 3.78 -12.01 -21.42
C GLN A 280 4.01 -10.51 -21.24
N ASN A 281 4.05 -9.79 -22.37
CA ASN A 281 4.20 -8.35 -22.40
C ASN A 281 2.98 -7.72 -23.10
N ILE A 282 2.26 -6.89 -22.37
CA ILE A 282 1.04 -6.22 -22.89
C ILE A 282 1.34 -4.96 -23.71
N LYS A 283 2.60 -4.53 -23.82
CA LYS A 283 2.97 -3.28 -24.51
C LYS A 283 2.37 -3.18 -25.90
N GLU A 284 2.54 -4.21 -26.72
CA GLU A 284 2.03 -4.23 -28.10
C GLU A 284 0.49 -4.17 -28.16
N ILE A 285 -0.20 -4.88 -27.25
CA ILE A 285 -1.67 -4.81 -27.13
C ILE A 285 -2.09 -3.38 -26.81
N LEU A 286 -1.44 -2.73 -25.83
CA LEU A 286 -1.75 -1.37 -25.43
C LEU A 286 -1.44 -0.37 -26.56
N GLU A 287 -0.31 -0.51 -27.25
CA GLU A 287 0.10 0.29 -28.42
C GLU A 287 -0.87 0.17 -29.60
N LEU A 288 -1.68 -0.88 -29.66
CA LEU A 288 -2.69 -1.10 -30.70
C LEU A 288 -4.12 -0.76 -30.28
N LEU A 289 -4.33 -0.33 -29.03
CA LEU A 289 -5.65 0.14 -28.57
C LEU A 289 -6.30 1.21 -29.47
N PRO A 290 -7.57 1.06 -29.87
CA PRO A 290 -8.27 2.07 -30.64
C PRO A 290 -8.36 3.42 -29.90
N PRO A 291 -8.26 4.59 -30.57
CA PRO A 291 -8.32 5.91 -29.92
C PRO A 291 -9.60 6.19 -29.12
N GLN A 292 -10.70 5.51 -29.44
CA GLN A 292 -11.98 5.63 -28.73
C GLN A 292 -12.03 4.91 -27.38
N MET A 293 -10.98 4.15 -27.02
CA MET A 293 -10.89 3.51 -25.70
C MET A 293 -10.81 4.56 -24.60
N GLN A 294 -11.68 4.43 -23.61
CA GLN A 294 -11.77 5.31 -22.45
C GLN A 294 -11.23 4.65 -21.19
N LYS A 295 -11.34 3.32 -21.08
CA LYS A 295 -10.90 2.56 -19.89
C LYS A 295 -10.04 1.36 -20.24
N VAL A 296 -8.99 1.15 -19.45
CA VAL A 296 -8.19 -0.07 -19.46
C VAL A 296 -8.16 -0.65 -18.04
N SER A 297 -8.51 -1.93 -17.89
CA SER A 297 -8.39 -2.64 -16.61
C SER A 297 -7.40 -3.80 -16.75
N LEU A 298 -6.40 -3.85 -15.89
CA LEU A 298 -5.32 -4.83 -15.96
C LEU A 298 -5.24 -5.62 -14.66
N PHE A 299 -5.31 -6.94 -14.75
CA PHE A 299 -5.02 -7.84 -13.64
C PHE A 299 -3.64 -8.45 -13.88
N LEU A 300 -2.65 -7.86 -13.22
CA LEU A 300 -1.23 -8.16 -13.35
C LEU A 300 -0.81 -9.08 -12.20
N ASP A 301 -0.47 -10.33 -12.52
CA ASP A 301 -0.10 -11.37 -11.54
C ASP A 301 1.40 -11.71 -11.58
N ASP A 302 2.17 -10.86 -12.26
CA ASP A 302 3.63 -10.87 -12.26
C ASP A 302 4.18 -9.43 -12.22
N HIS A 303 5.26 -9.21 -11.47
CA HIS A 303 5.87 -7.88 -11.33
C HIS A 303 6.47 -7.36 -12.63
N GLN A 304 6.83 -8.23 -13.58
CA GLN A 304 7.32 -7.81 -14.90
C GLN A 304 6.19 -7.38 -15.83
N ALA A 305 4.94 -7.78 -15.55
CA ALA A 305 3.81 -7.43 -16.41
C ALA A 305 3.53 -5.91 -16.42
N VAL A 306 3.93 -5.18 -15.38
CA VAL A 306 3.84 -3.70 -15.33
C VAL A 306 4.77 -3.02 -16.34
N ASN A 307 5.81 -3.70 -16.83
CA ASN A 307 6.75 -3.16 -17.82
C ASN A 307 6.03 -2.85 -19.15
N GLY A 308 4.92 -3.53 -19.43
CA GLY A 308 4.14 -3.30 -20.64
C GLY A 308 3.38 -1.96 -20.66
N LEU A 309 3.25 -1.27 -19.52
CA LEU A 309 2.40 -0.08 -19.39
C LEU A 309 2.84 1.11 -20.25
N ARG A 310 4.11 1.15 -20.71
CA ARG A 310 4.59 2.18 -21.64
C ARG A 310 3.76 2.29 -22.92
N GLY A 311 3.08 1.22 -23.32
CA GLY A 311 2.16 1.25 -24.46
C GLY A 311 0.99 2.23 -24.30
N LEU A 312 0.69 2.68 -23.07
CA LEU A 312 -0.32 3.71 -22.81
C LEU A 312 0.14 5.12 -23.23
N GLU A 313 1.44 5.37 -23.40
CA GLU A 313 1.94 6.71 -23.80
C GLU A 313 1.43 7.18 -25.15
N LYS A 314 1.02 6.26 -26.02
CA LYS A 314 0.42 6.61 -27.32
C LYS A 314 -0.84 7.46 -27.20
N PHE A 315 -1.56 7.35 -26.07
CA PHE A 315 -2.81 8.06 -25.89
C PHE A 315 -2.49 9.52 -25.68
N THR A 316 -3.27 10.42 -26.28
CA THR A 316 -3.28 11.82 -25.85
C THR A 316 -4.01 11.96 -24.51
N LYS A 317 -5.02 11.09 -24.29
CA LYS A 317 -5.84 11.05 -23.08
C LYS A 317 -6.54 9.69 -22.95
N LEU A 318 -6.26 8.94 -21.89
CA LEU A 318 -7.04 7.77 -21.45
C LEU A 318 -7.81 8.17 -20.19
N SER A 319 -9.12 7.98 -20.18
CA SER A 319 -9.95 8.48 -19.07
C SER A 319 -9.74 7.71 -17.76
N GLU A 320 -9.64 6.38 -17.82
CA GLU A 320 -9.51 5.55 -16.62
C GLU A 320 -8.52 4.39 -16.83
N LEU A 321 -7.66 4.16 -15.83
CA LEU A 321 -6.85 2.96 -15.69
C LEU A 321 -7.16 2.27 -14.35
N GLU A 322 -7.34 0.95 -14.38
CA GLU A 322 -7.39 0.10 -13.19
C GLU A 322 -6.22 -0.88 -13.19
N LEU A 323 -5.45 -0.92 -12.10
CA LEU A 323 -4.32 -1.82 -11.91
C LEU A 323 -4.58 -2.73 -10.72
N TYR A 324 -4.91 -3.99 -10.99
CA TYR A 324 -5.22 -5.01 -10.00
C TYR A 324 -4.18 -6.14 -9.99
N THR A 325 -4.08 -6.83 -8.87
CA THR A 325 -3.33 -8.09 -8.76
C THR A 325 -4.04 -9.10 -7.86
N ASN A 326 -3.95 -10.38 -8.19
CA ASN A 326 -4.37 -11.47 -7.32
C ASN A 326 -3.31 -11.80 -6.26
N SER A 327 -2.04 -11.45 -6.49
CA SER A 327 -0.91 -11.54 -5.53
C SER A 327 -1.01 -10.50 -4.42
N ARG A 328 -0.14 -10.49 -3.41
CA ARG A 328 -0.26 -9.47 -2.35
C ARG A 328 -0.06 -8.07 -2.96
N THR A 329 -0.93 -7.13 -2.59
CA THR A 329 -1.04 -5.81 -3.22
C THR A 329 0.07 -4.85 -2.79
N ASN A 330 0.73 -5.12 -1.67
CA ASN A 330 1.76 -4.28 -1.05
C ASN A 330 3.15 -4.95 -1.00
N GLU A 331 3.44 -5.87 -1.92
CA GLU A 331 4.80 -6.43 -2.04
C GLU A 331 5.77 -5.35 -2.53
N SER A 332 6.97 -5.30 -1.92
CA SER A 332 7.96 -4.24 -2.15
C SER A 332 8.53 -4.19 -3.57
N ASN A 333 8.32 -5.23 -4.36
CA ASN A 333 8.80 -5.39 -5.73
C ASN A 333 7.80 -4.89 -6.79
N TRP A 334 6.60 -4.44 -6.40
CA TRP A 334 5.76 -3.66 -7.30
C TRP A 334 6.41 -2.32 -7.61
N ALA A 335 6.72 -2.09 -8.89
CA ALA A 335 7.33 -0.88 -9.38
C ALA A 335 6.57 -0.33 -10.59
N ILE A 336 6.52 1.00 -10.71
CA ILE A 336 5.79 1.68 -11.78
C ILE A 336 6.66 2.74 -12.45
N ASN A 337 6.59 2.83 -13.78
CA ASN A 337 7.17 3.95 -14.52
C ASN A 337 6.15 5.10 -14.58
N PRO A 338 6.38 6.25 -13.93
CA PRO A 338 5.43 7.36 -13.96
C PRO A 338 5.16 7.88 -15.38
N ASN A 339 6.15 7.83 -16.28
CA ASN A 339 6.00 8.27 -17.66
C ASN A 339 4.95 7.46 -18.42
N ALA A 340 4.79 6.17 -18.09
CA ALA A 340 3.76 5.32 -18.67
C ALA A 340 2.33 5.81 -18.38
N LEU A 341 2.15 6.56 -17.29
CA LEU A 341 0.84 7.00 -16.82
C LEU A 341 0.54 8.47 -17.14
N LYS A 342 1.46 9.20 -17.82
CA LYS A 342 1.33 10.65 -18.02
C LYS A 342 0.04 11.07 -18.71
N ASN A 343 -0.44 10.27 -19.66
CA ASN A 343 -1.64 10.52 -20.46
C ASN A 343 -2.89 9.84 -19.91
N VAL A 344 -2.84 9.27 -18.70
CA VAL A 344 -3.99 8.66 -18.02
C VAL A 344 -4.59 9.67 -17.06
N ASP A 345 -5.84 10.09 -17.25
CA ASP A 345 -6.48 11.13 -16.41
C ASP A 345 -6.66 10.66 -14.97
N PHE A 346 -7.27 9.49 -14.80
CA PHE A 346 -7.67 8.96 -13.51
C PHE A 346 -7.22 7.50 -13.37
N ILE A 347 -6.53 7.19 -12.27
CA ILE A 347 -6.11 5.84 -11.93
C ILE A 347 -6.99 5.38 -10.76
N SER A 348 -7.96 4.55 -11.08
CA SER A 348 -8.91 3.99 -10.12
C SER A 348 -8.18 3.12 -9.10
N PHE A 349 -8.56 3.28 -7.83
CA PHE A 349 -7.98 2.52 -6.72
C PHE A 349 -9.08 1.95 -5.84
N ASP A 350 -9.02 0.63 -5.64
CA ASP A 350 -9.92 -0.15 -4.79
C ASP A 350 -9.07 -0.90 -3.76
N TYR A 351 -9.08 -0.38 -2.52
CA TYR A 351 -8.29 -0.94 -1.44
C TYR A 351 -8.90 -2.26 -0.95
N ILE A 352 -8.13 -3.34 -1.05
CA ILE A 352 -8.50 -4.66 -0.52
C ILE A 352 -7.40 -5.09 0.47
N ASN A 353 -7.74 -5.12 1.76
CA ASN A 353 -6.80 -5.57 2.79
C ASN A 353 -6.76 -7.10 2.84
N LYS A 354 -5.77 -7.71 2.18
CA LYS A 354 -5.62 -9.17 2.15
C LYS A 354 -5.16 -9.77 3.48
N GLY A 355 -4.66 -8.97 4.43
CA GLY A 355 -4.23 -9.45 5.75
C GLY A 355 -5.37 -10.01 6.59
N ASP A 356 -6.60 -9.54 6.37
CA ASP A 356 -7.79 -9.91 7.16
C ASP A 356 -8.70 -10.92 6.45
N ILE A 357 -8.41 -11.26 5.18
CA ILE A 357 -9.27 -12.15 4.41
C ILE A 357 -8.88 -13.60 4.70
N LYS A 358 -9.68 -14.28 5.53
CA LYS A 358 -9.66 -15.74 5.63
C LYS A 358 -10.14 -16.32 4.29
N LEU A 359 -9.18 -16.75 3.46
CA LEU A 359 -9.48 -17.53 2.27
C LEU A 359 -10.33 -18.74 2.67
N VAL A 360 -11.57 -18.81 2.18
CA VAL A 360 -12.45 -19.94 2.46
C VAL A 360 -11.94 -21.18 1.71
N GLN A 361 -11.25 -20.98 0.58
CA GLN A 361 -10.65 -22.05 -0.21
C GLN A 361 -9.19 -21.74 -0.60
N PRO A 362 -8.28 -22.73 -0.52
CA PRO A 362 -6.94 -22.62 -1.11
C PRO A 362 -7.03 -22.34 -2.62
N GLY A 363 -6.46 -21.22 -3.08
CA GLY A 363 -6.42 -20.84 -4.50
C GLY A 363 -7.47 -19.81 -4.93
N GLU A 364 -8.33 -19.33 -4.03
CA GLU A 364 -9.28 -18.25 -4.33
C GLU A 364 -8.53 -16.95 -4.72
N LYS A 365 -8.85 -16.42 -5.90
CA LYS A 365 -8.28 -15.17 -6.41
C LYS A 365 -9.00 -13.99 -5.76
N ILE A 366 -8.26 -13.24 -4.94
CA ILE A 366 -8.73 -12.01 -4.32
C ILE A 366 -8.07 -10.83 -5.04
N PRO A 367 -8.63 -10.27 -6.12
CA PRO A 367 -8.03 -9.11 -6.76
C PRO A 367 -8.18 -7.86 -5.88
N GLY A 368 -7.15 -7.02 -5.88
CA GLY A 368 -7.16 -5.68 -5.26
C GLY A 368 -6.17 -4.76 -5.95
N SER A 369 -6.29 -3.45 -5.77
CA SER A 369 -5.40 -2.49 -6.43
C SER A 369 -3.96 -2.62 -5.96
N ILE A 370 -3.02 -2.55 -6.90
CA ILE A 370 -1.59 -2.61 -6.61
C ILE A 370 -1.15 -1.33 -5.89
N ILE A 371 -0.36 -1.48 -4.83
CA ILE A 371 0.30 -0.38 -4.13
C ILE A 371 1.76 -0.37 -4.57
N PHE A 372 2.18 0.74 -5.16
CA PHE A 372 3.55 0.92 -5.64
C PHE A 372 4.35 1.75 -4.64
N ASP A 373 5.39 1.13 -4.08
CA ASP A 373 6.37 1.80 -3.23
C ASP A 373 7.69 2.09 -3.95
N THR A 374 7.78 1.66 -5.22
CA THR A 374 8.94 1.84 -6.08
C THR A 374 8.57 2.54 -7.38
N LEU A 375 9.26 3.63 -7.69
CA LEU A 375 9.26 4.21 -9.04
C LEU A 375 10.40 3.60 -9.85
N ARG A 376 10.14 3.17 -11.08
CA ARG A 376 11.13 2.53 -11.93
C ARG A 376 11.15 3.11 -13.33
N TRP A 377 12.33 3.22 -13.93
CA TRP A 377 12.50 3.63 -15.31
C TRP A 377 12.94 2.46 -16.19
N ASP A 378 12.53 2.50 -17.45
CA ASP A 378 12.75 1.40 -18.39
C ASP A 378 14.07 1.57 -19.14
N GLU A 379 14.43 0.54 -19.90
CA GLU A 379 15.59 0.60 -20.78
C GLU A 379 15.47 1.76 -21.78
N GLY A 380 16.56 2.51 -21.94
CA GLY A 380 16.66 3.65 -22.85
C GLY A 380 16.30 5.01 -22.22
N ASP A 381 15.56 5.04 -21.10
CA ASP A 381 15.26 6.27 -20.35
C ASP A 381 16.56 6.92 -19.85
N ASP A 382 16.61 8.25 -19.82
CA ASP A 382 17.75 9.04 -19.33
C ASP A 382 17.32 9.99 -18.20
N THR A 383 18.21 10.86 -17.73
CA THR A 383 17.91 11.78 -16.62
C THR A 383 16.77 12.73 -16.95
N THR A 384 16.56 13.08 -18.21
CA THR A 384 15.42 13.89 -18.66
C THR A 384 14.12 13.15 -18.42
N LYS A 385 14.05 11.86 -18.78
CA LYS A 385 12.88 11.01 -18.53
C LYS A 385 12.65 10.75 -17.04
N VAL A 386 13.73 10.59 -16.27
CA VAL A 386 13.65 10.50 -14.81
C VAL A 386 12.99 11.74 -14.22
N ASN A 387 13.46 12.93 -14.60
CA ASN A 387 12.90 14.19 -14.10
C ASN A 387 11.43 14.41 -14.55
N GLU A 388 11.08 14.06 -15.79
CA GLU A 388 9.68 14.05 -16.27
C GLU A 388 8.81 13.12 -15.40
N GLY A 389 9.31 11.92 -15.11
CA GLY A 389 8.61 10.93 -14.29
C GLY A 389 8.40 11.39 -12.84
N LEU A 390 9.42 12.01 -12.23
CA LEU A 390 9.33 12.57 -10.89
C LEU A 390 8.31 13.72 -10.83
N GLU A 391 8.29 14.61 -11.83
CA GLU A 391 7.28 15.68 -11.90
C GLU A 391 5.85 15.12 -12.01
N ILE A 392 5.67 13.99 -12.71
CA ILE A 392 4.38 13.30 -12.76
C ILE A 392 3.97 12.78 -11.38
N ALA A 393 4.83 11.98 -10.74
CA ALA A 393 4.51 11.31 -9.48
C ALA A 393 4.34 12.29 -8.30
N PHE A 394 5.21 13.31 -8.22
CA PHE A 394 5.28 14.22 -7.09
C PHE A 394 4.57 15.56 -7.32
N SER A 395 4.02 15.82 -8.51
CA SER A 395 3.26 17.05 -8.77
C SER A 395 1.93 16.79 -9.46
N SER A 396 1.94 16.42 -10.74
CA SER A 396 0.70 16.40 -11.54
C SER A 396 -0.30 15.32 -11.10
N LYS A 397 0.20 14.22 -10.51
CA LYS A 397 -0.62 13.08 -10.06
C LYS A 397 -0.40 12.73 -8.58
N ILE A 398 0.08 13.68 -7.78
CA ILE A 398 0.31 13.50 -6.33
C ILE A 398 -0.93 12.99 -5.56
N ASN A 399 -2.14 13.34 -6.02
CA ASN A 399 -3.40 12.90 -5.43
C ASN A 399 -3.86 11.51 -5.88
N GLN A 400 -3.19 10.89 -6.85
CA GLN A 400 -3.49 9.53 -7.30
C GLN A 400 -2.82 8.52 -6.37
N ARG A 401 -3.59 7.58 -5.83
CA ARG A 401 -3.11 6.62 -4.81
C ARG A 401 -1.91 5.77 -5.27
N VAL A 402 -1.76 5.56 -6.58
CA VAL A 402 -0.64 4.84 -7.20
C VAL A 402 0.72 5.49 -6.91
N PHE A 403 0.77 6.80 -6.62
CA PHE A 403 1.99 7.57 -6.35
C PHE A 403 2.11 8.04 -4.89
N GLN A 404 1.45 7.35 -3.95
CA GLN A 404 1.47 7.73 -2.53
C GLN A 404 2.17 6.69 -1.64
N GLY A 405 2.84 5.71 -2.24
CA GLY A 405 3.58 4.67 -1.51
C GLY A 405 2.69 3.77 -0.64
N THR A 406 3.31 3.06 0.29
CA THR A 406 2.59 2.15 1.19
C THR A 406 1.59 2.89 2.09
N PHE A 407 1.98 4.02 2.66
CA PHE A 407 1.18 4.76 3.65
C PHE A 407 -0.03 5.48 3.03
N GLY A 408 0.05 5.90 1.77
CA GLY A 408 -1.05 6.63 1.13
C GLY A 408 -1.26 8.04 1.71
N GLY A 409 -2.24 8.74 1.14
CA GLY A 409 -2.71 10.02 1.69
C GLY A 409 -1.81 11.22 1.41
N ARG A 410 -2.19 12.36 1.98
CA ARG A 410 -1.48 13.63 1.80
C ARG A 410 -0.07 13.53 2.39
N GLY A 411 0.94 13.79 1.55
CA GLY A 411 2.35 13.70 1.94
C GLY A 411 2.96 12.30 1.82
N GLY A 412 2.14 11.26 1.55
CA GLY A 412 2.64 9.94 1.20
C GLY A 412 3.29 9.94 -0.19
N TYR A 413 4.38 9.19 -0.35
CA TYR A 413 5.08 9.01 -1.62
C TYR A 413 5.84 7.67 -1.65
N PRO A 414 6.20 7.13 -2.84
CA PRO A 414 6.98 5.90 -2.96
C PRO A 414 8.40 6.09 -2.44
N LEU A 415 8.86 5.20 -1.56
CA LEU A 415 10.16 5.34 -0.89
C LEU A 415 11.34 4.78 -1.70
N HIS A 416 11.11 4.14 -2.84
CA HIS A 416 12.18 3.50 -3.61
C HIS A 416 12.28 4.02 -5.04
N LEU A 417 13.50 4.09 -5.56
CA LEU A 417 13.79 4.41 -6.96
C LEU A 417 14.57 3.27 -7.60
N ASP A 418 14.12 2.82 -8.77
CA ASP A 418 14.73 1.73 -9.49
C ASP A 418 15.14 2.16 -10.91
N PHE A 419 16.46 2.27 -11.08
CA PHE A 419 17.10 2.60 -12.35
C PHE A 419 17.73 1.37 -13.01
N SER A 420 17.46 0.16 -12.51
CA SER A 420 18.23 -1.01 -12.90
C SER A 420 18.11 -1.42 -14.37
N SER A 421 16.95 -1.14 -14.98
CA SER A 421 16.72 -1.30 -16.42
C SER A 421 17.32 -0.15 -17.24
N SER A 422 17.37 1.07 -16.69
CA SER A 422 17.99 2.23 -17.36
C SER A 422 19.50 2.24 -17.17
N LYS A 423 20.23 1.54 -18.05
CA LYS A 423 21.70 1.44 -17.98
C LYS A 423 22.43 2.79 -18.08
N LYS A 424 21.77 3.84 -18.59
CA LYS A 424 22.29 5.21 -18.66
C LYS A 424 22.36 5.91 -17.30
N ILE A 425 21.57 5.45 -16.32
CA ILE A 425 21.53 6.03 -14.98
C ILE A 425 22.39 5.18 -14.04
N LYS A 426 23.58 5.69 -13.74
CA LYS A 426 24.55 5.03 -12.86
C LYS A 426 24.63 5.67 -11.47
N THR A 427 24.09 6.87 -11.27
CA THR A 427 24.01 7.54 -9.97
C THR A 427 22.79 8.46 -9.97
N LEU A 428 22.59 9.27 -8.92
CA LEU A 428 21.56 10.30 -8.94
C LEU A 428 22.01 11.62 -9.60
N LYS A 429 23.17 11.62 -10.27
CA LYS A 429 23.68 12.81 -10.97
C LYS A 429 22.68 13.23 -12.06
N GLY A 430 22.38 14.52 -12.11
CA GLY A 430 21.46 15.11 -13.09
C GLY A 430 19.97 14.93 -12.78
N ILE A 431 19.62 14.30 -11.65
CA ILE A 431 18.24 14.24 -11.17
C ILE A 431 17.93 15.49 -10.33
N ASP A 432 16.90 16.24 -10.72
CA ASP A 432 16.51 17.51 -10.11
C ASP A 432 15.52 17.30 -8.95
N PHE A 433 16.04 16.78 -7.84
CA PHE A 433 15.24 16.57 -6.63
C PHE A 433 14.81 17.89 -5.98
N ASP A 434 15.58 18.96 -6.12
CA ASP A 434 15.24 20.27 -5.54
C ASP A 434 13.97 20.84 -6.20
N LYS A 435 13.87 20.76 -7.54
CA LYS A 435 12.63 21.09 -8.25
C LYS A 435 11.50 20.15 -7.86
N THR A 436 11.76 18.85 -7.82
CA THR A 436 10.73 17.85 -7.49
C THR A 436 10.14 18.09 -6.10
N GLU A 437 11.00 18.34 -5.11
CA GLU A 437 10.64 18.63 -3.73
C GLU A 437 9.87 19.94 -3.60
N ARG A 438 10.30 21.00 -4.30
CA ARG A 438 9.57 22.27 -4.35
C ARG A 438 8.14 22.07 -4.86
N LEU A 439 7.99 21.39 -6.01
CA LEU A 439 6.67 21.12 -6.59
C LEU A 439 5.80 20.26 -5.67
N PHE A 440 6.38 19.24 -5.03
CA PHE A 440 5.67 18.40 -4.06
C PHE A 440 5.12 19.24 -2.90
N ASN A 441 5.96 20.06 -2.27
CA ASN A 441 5.56 20.91 -1.16
C ASN A 441 4.52 21.97 -1.56
N GLU A 442 4.65 22.59 -2.74
CA GLU A 442 3.64 23.50 -3.29
C GLU A 442 2.28 22.81 -3.46
N LYS A 443 2.25 21.56 -3.92
CA LYS A 443 1.01 20.79 -4.03
C LYS A 443 0.45 20.40 -2.68
N LEU A 444 1.30 20.03 -1.72
CA LEU A 444 0.85 19.70 -0.36
C LEU A 444 0.19 20.88 0.33
N GLN A 445 0.72 22.10 0.18
CA GLN A 445 0.13 23.32 0.75
C GLN A 445 -1.27 23.61 0.21
N ASN A 446 -1.52 23.30 -1.06
CA ASN A 446 -2.80 23.53 -1.73
C ASN A 446 -3.76 22.33 -1.67
N TRP A 447 -3.37 21.24 -1.02
CA TRP A 447 -4.21 20.05 -0.88
C TRP A 447 -5.36 20.35 0.10
N GLU A 448 -6.59 20.04 -0.31
CA GLU A 448 -7.78 20.17 0.53
C GLU A 448 -7.67 19.36 1.83
N VAL A 449 -8.04 19.97 2.95
CA VAL A 449 -7.97 19.39 4.29
C VAL A 449 -9.28 19.58 5.04
N GLU A 450 -9.52 18.77 6.07
CA GLU A 450 -10.75 18.83 6.87
C GLU A 450 -10.78 20.02 7.82
N ALA A 451 -9.59 20.49 8.23
CA ALA A 451 -9.41 21.54 9.22
C ALA A 451 -8.31 22.53 8.87
N GLU A 452 -8.46 23.78 9.34
CA GLU A 452 -7.47 24.84 9.14
C GLU A 452 -6.12 24.49 9.77
N SER A 453 -6.13 23.84 10.94
CA SER A 453 -4.93 23.35 11.63
C SER A 453 -4.10 22.38 10.79
N GLN A 454 -4.70 21.75 9.79
CA GLN A 454 -4.05 20.80 8.91
C GLN A 454 -3.42 21.47 7.67
N LYS A 455 -3.71 22.75 7.35
CA LYS A 455 -3.29 23.34 6.06
C LYS A 455 -1.78 23.43 5.83
N ASN A 456 -0.97 23.43 6.88
CA ASN A 456 0.49 23.59 6.78
C ASN A 456 1.24 22.32 7.22
N PRO A 457 1.48 21.35 6.32
CA PRO A 457 2.02 20.03 6.68
C PRO A 457 3.52 20.03 7.05
N GLY A 458 4.13 21.19 7.24
CA GLY A 458 5.59 21.32 7.29
C GLY A 458 6.23 21.10 5.92
N HIS A 459 7.50 21.47 5.79
CA HIS A 459 8.28 21.17 4.60
C HIS A 459 8.70 19.70 4.61
N VAL A 460 8.40 18.98 3.55
CA VAL A 460 8.78 17.57 3.36
C VAL A 460 10.04 17.51 2.51
N ASN A 461 11.10 16.95 3.07
CA ASN A 461 12.30 16.59 2.32
C ASN A 461 12.09 15.24 1.64
N LEU A 462 12.32 15.15 0.33
CA LEU A 462 12.21 13.88 -0.38
C LEU A 462 13.43 13.00 -0.09
N LEU A 463 13.21 11.96 0.70
CA LEU A 463 14.19 10.95 1.10
C LEU A 463 13.77 9.56 0.63
N PHE A 464 14.73 8.79 0.13
CA PHE A 464 14.52 7.45 -0.41
C PHE A 464 15.17 6.38 0.46
N GLN A 465 14.45 5.28 0.64
CA GLN A 465 14.91 4.14 1.42
C GLN A 465 15.77 3.21 0.57
N TYR A 466 15.31 2.82 -0.62
CA TYR A 466 16.03 1.89 -1.49
C TYR A 466 16.28 2.46 -2.87
N LEU A 467 17.52 2.32 -3.33
CA LEU A 467 17.93 2.66 -4.69
C LEU A 467 18.42 1.40 -5.40
N TYR A 468 17.97 1.20 -6.64
CA TYR A 468 18.39 0.08 -7.47
C TYR A 468 19.07 0.56 -8.75
N PHE A 469 20.18 -0.08 -9.11
CA PHE A 469 20.92 0.21 -10.35
C PHE A 469 21.28 -1.07 -11.10
N GLY A 470 21.62 -0.94 -12.38
CA GLY A 470 21.88 -2.08 -13.26
C GLY A 470 23.36 -2.47 -13.28
N ALA A 471 23.66 -3.76 -13.12
CA ALA A 471 25.01 -4.29 -13.34
C ALA A 471 25.39 -4.28 -14.83
N SER A 472 26.70 -4.32 -15.07
CA SER A 472 27.34 -4.58 -16.35
C SER A 472 27.89 -6.01 -16.37
N LYS A 473 27.80 -6.70 -17.51
CA LYS A 473 28.39 -8.04 -17.67
C LYS A 473 29.89 -7.95 -17.92
N VAL A 474 30.65 -8.90 -17.41
CA VAL A 474 32.09 -9.00 -17.67
C VAL A 474 32.31 -9.83 -18.94
N SER A 475 33.02 -9.28 -19.93
CA SER A 475 33.18 -9.92 -21.24
C SER A 475 34.06 -11.18 -21.22
N ASP A 476 35.00 -11.28 -20.27
CA ASP A 476 36.04 -12.32 -20.21
C ASP A 476 35.79 -13.39 -19.12
N SER A 477 34.54 -13.58 -18.69
CA SER A 477 34.24 -14.53 -17.61
C SER A 477 34.39 -15.99 -18.06
N GLY A 478 35.61 -16.51 -17.93
CA GLY A 478 35.85 -17.93 -17.70
C GLY A 478 35.10 -18.41 -16.45
N SER A 479 34.84 -19.71 -16.40
CA SER A 479 33.85 -20.43 -15.56
C SER A 479 33.94 -20.29 -14.03
N THR A 480 34.68 -19.33 -13.46
CA THR A 480 34.92 -19.23 -12.00
C THR A 480 34.89 -17.81 -11.40
N GLY A 481 34.50 -16.77 -12.12
CA GLY A 481 34.33 -15.40 -11.58
C GLY A 481 32.87 -14.93 -11.50
N SER A 482 32.56 -13.93 -10.66
CA SER A 482 31.27 -13.21 -10.73
C SER A 482 31.11 -12.60 -12.12
N ASN A 483 30.10 -13.04 -12.89
CA ASN A 483 29.83 -12.57 -14.26
C ASN A 483 29.41 -11.10 -14.37
N TYR A 484 29.36 -10.38 -13.25
CA TYR A 484 28.83 -9.02 -13.15
C TYR A 484 29.75 -8.13 -12.33
N VAL A 485 29.84 -6.88 -12.76
CA VAL A 485 30.39 -5.75 -11.99
C VAL A 485 29.40 -4.59 -12.03
N TYR A 486 29.47 -3.71 -11.04
CA TYR A 486 28.81 -2.41 -11.15
C TYR A 486 29.82 -1.37 -11.59
N LYS A 487 29.72 -0.93 -12.85
CA LYS A 487 30.66 0.02 -13.46
C LYS A 487 30.15 1.46 -13.33
N VAL A 488 31.02 2.32 -12.83
CA VAL A 488 30.79 3.76 -12.63
C VAL A 488 32.06 4.54 -12.94
N GLN A 489 31.92 5.82 -13.29
CA GLN A 489 33.02 6.77 -13.38
C GLN A 489 33.12 7.59 -12.11
N THR A 490 34.33 8.04 -11.78
CA THR A 490 34.56 9.05 -10.72
C THR A 490 33.67 10.29 -10.87
N SER A 491 33.46 10.75 -12.11
CA SER A 491 32.61 11.89 -12.46
C SER A 491 31.12 11.64 -12.23
N ASP A 492 30.65 10.38 -12.19
CA ASP A 492 29.24 10.07 -11.95
C ASP A 492 28.80 10.46 -10.54
N PHE A 493 29.75 10.60 -9.59
CA PHE A 493 29.42 10.93 -8.20
C PHE A 493 29.38 12.43 -7.91
N GLU A 494 29.89 13.28 -8.80
CA GLU A 494 29.83 14.73 -8.65
C GLU A 494 28.38 15.22 -8.70
N ASN A 495 27.93 15.91 -7.64
CA ASN A 495 26.54 16.35 -7.45
C ASN A 495 25.50 15.21 -7.51
N SER A 496 25.88 14.00 -7.07
CA SER A 496 24.99 12.83 -7.04
C SER A 496 24.14 12.69 -5.77
N GLN A 497 24.20 13.65 -4.84
CA GLN A 497 23.22 13.86 -3.76
C GLN A 497 22.96 12.67 -2.79
N PHE A 498 23.77 11.60 -2.78
CA PHE A 498 23.60 10.47 -1.85
C PHE A 498 23.67 10.86 -0.37
N THR A 499 24.41 11.92 -0.06
CA THR A 499 24.51 12.49 1.30
C THR A 499 23.23 13.12 1.83
N SER A 500 22.30 13.53 0.96
CA SER A 500 21.07 14.24 1.34
C SER A 500 19.77 13.54 0.94
N ARG A 501 19.80 12.56 0.03
CA ARG A 501 18.59 11.93 -0.53
C ARG A 501 18.26 10.54 0.01
N LEU A 502 19.05 10.02 0.94
CA LEU A 502 18.80 8.74 1.60
C LEU A 502 18.17 8.93 2.97
N VAL A 503 17.23 8.06 3.34
CA VAL A 503 16.69 8.03 4.70
C VAL A 503 17.81 7.83 5.72
N ASN A 504 17.67 8.50 6.87
CA ASN A 504 18.65 8.45 7.95
C ASN A 504 17.92 8.38 9.29
N GLY A 505 17.25 7.26 9.56
CA GLY A 505 16.46 7.05 10.77
C GLY A 505 16.80 5.73 11.47
N PRO A 506 16.48 5.60 12.77
CA PRO A 506 16.74 4.37 13.53
C PRO A 506 15.88 3.18 13.05
N ILE A 507 14.70 3.46 12.49
CA ILE A 507 13.73 2.44 12.05
C ILE A 507 13.90 2.09 10.56
N GLN A 508 14.07 3.11 9.71
CA GLN A 508 14.27 2.93 8.26
C GLN A 508 15.74 3.05 7.91
N GLN A 509 16.35 1.91 7.53
CA GLN A 509 17.73 1.87 7.07
C GLN A 509 17.78 2.01 5.54
N PRO A 510 18.66 2.87 5.00
CA PRO A 510 18.81 2.99 3.56
C PRO A 510 19.50 1.76 2.98
N GLY A 511 19.22 1.45 1.72
CA GLY A 511 19.84 0.36 0.98
C GLY A 511 20.12 0.74 -0.47
N ILE A 512 21.23 0.25 -1.00
CA ILE A 512 21.60 0.40 -2.40
C ILE A 512 21.82 -1.00 -2.95
N TYR A 513 21.16 -1.32 -4.05
CA TYR A 513 21.15 -2.67 -4.61
C TYR A 513 21.47 -2.63 -6.10
N ILE A 514 22.18 -3.66 -6.57
CA ILE A 514 22.47 -3.82 -7.99
C ILE A 514 21.66 -5.01 -8.51
N LYS A 515 21.05 -4.88 -9.68
CA LYS A 515 20.30 -5.96 -10.34
C LYS A 515 20.93 -6.37 -11.67
N ASP A 516 20.75 -7.64 -12.03
CA ASP A 516 21.04 -8.14 -13.39
C ASP A 516 19.95 -7.72 -14.39
N GLU A 517 20.11 -8.09 -15.66
CA GLU A 517 19.14 -7.81 -16.73
C GLU A 517 17.77 -8.46 -16.53
N ASN A 518 17.67 -9.48 -15.67
CA ASN A 518 16.42 -10.16 -15.34
C ASN A 518 15.76 -9.53 -14.10
N GLY A 519 16.33 -8.45 -13.56
CA GLY A 519 15.83 -7.76 -12.38
C GLY A 519 16.16 -8.45 -11.05
N LYS A 520 17.03 -9.48 -11.07
CA LYS A 520 17.46 -10.18 -9.86
C LYS A 520 18.52 -9.36 -9.13
N THR A 521 18.30 -9.10 -7.85
CA THR A 521 19.29 -8.45 -6.98
C THR A 521 20.54 -9.32 -6.85
N LEU A 522 21.69 -8.70 -7.12
CA LEU A 522 23.01 -9.27 -6.99
C LEU A 522 23.63 -8.91 -5.63
N SER A 523 24.51 -9.78 -5.15
CA SER A 523 25.23 -9.58 -3.88
C SER A 523 26.68 -9.98 -4.05
N ASN A 524 27.57 -9.39 -3.25
CA ASN A 524 29.01 -9.66 -3.28
C ASN A 524 29.64 -9.50 -4.68
N ILE A 525 29.19 -8.52 -5.47
CA ILE A 525 29.81 -8.21 -6.77
C ILE A 525 30.89 -7.13 -6.61
N PRO A 526 31.84 -7.01 -7.54
CA PRO A 526 32.79 -5.89 -7.51
C PRO A 526 32.16 -4.57 -7.94
N LEU A 527 32.55 -3.48 -7.27
CA LEU A 527 32.37 -2.10 -7.74
C LEU A 527 33.56 -1.73 -8.63
N TYR A 528 33.35 -1.41 -9.91
CA TYR A 528 34.41 -1.00 -10.83
C TYR A 528 34.35 0.49 -11.10
N ILE A 529 35.36 1.23 -10.64
CA ILE A 529 35.43 2.69 -10.75
C ILE A 529 36.50 3.07 -11.77
N THR A 530 36.11 3.83 -12.79
CA THR A 530 37.01 4.34 -13.84
C THR A 530 37.22 5.85 -13.77
N GLY A 531 38.24 6.33 -14.48
CA GLY A 531 38.64 7.75 -14.49
C GLY A 531 39.97 8.03 -13.78
N SER A 532 40.33 9.30 -13.64
CA SER A 532 41.65 9.71 -13.17
C SER A 532 41.68 10.33 -11.77
N SER A 533 40.61 10.99 -11.34
CA SER A 533 40.54 11.68 -10.04
C SER A 533 39.10 12.03 -9.65
N PHE A 534 38.86 12.33 -8.36
CA PHE A 534 37.60 12.89 -7.88
C PHE A 534 37.63 14.42 -7.91
N SER A 535 36.55 15.05 -8.36
CA SER A 535 36.32 16.50 -8.32
C SER A 535 35.19 16.87 -7.35
N GLY A 536 35.19 18.11 -6.86
CA GLY A 536 34.11 18.67 -6.05
C GLY A 536 33.73 17.79 -4.85
N ASP A 537 32.45 17.43 -4.76
CA ASP A 537 31.90 16.59 -3.70
C ASP A 537 31.92 15.08 -4.01
N ALA A 538 32.44 14.67 -5.17
CA ALA A 538 32.29 13.30 -5.70
C ALA A 538 32.80 12.23 -4.74
N PHE A 539 33.95 12.46 -4.08
CA PHE A 539 34.47 11.50 -3.09
C PHE A 539 33.53 11.33 -1.89
N SER A 540 32.92 12.42 -1.41
CA SER A 540 31.97 12.37 -0.29
C SER A 540 30.70 11.61 -0.67
N GLN A 541 30.19 11.82 -1.90
CA GLN A 541 29.01 11.11 -2.40
C GLN A 541 29.31 9.62 -2.61
N LEU A 542 30.46 9.27 -3.20
CA LEU A 542 30.90 7.89 -3.33
C LEU A 542 31.08 7.23 -1.95
N SER A 543 31.66 7.93 -0.99
CA SER A 543 31.85 7.40 0.37
C SER A 543 30.52 7.02 1.01
N LYS A 544 29.51 7.90 0.87
CA LYS A 544 28.15 7.61 1.34
C LYS A 544 27.51 6.44 0.60
N PHE A 545 27.65 6.39 -0.73
CA PHE A 545 27.17 5.29 -1.57
C PHE A 545 27.76 3.94 -1.12
N VAL A 546 29.08 3.85 -0.94
CA VAL A 546 29.77 2.63 -0.52
C VAL A 546 29.38 2.22 0.90
N ASP A 547 29.28 3.17 1.85
CA ASP A 547 28.86 2.86 3.22
C ASP A 547 27.47 2.20 3.26
N VAL A 548 26.52 2.72 2.47
CA VAL A 548 25.16 2.19 2.41
C VAL A 548 25.12 0.85 1.67
N ALA A 549 25.77 0.74 0.50
CA ALA A 549 25.80 -0.50 -0.27
C ALA A 549 26.51 -1.65 0.47
N ARG A 550 27.51 -1.35 1.31
CA ARG A 550 28.18 -2.34 2.17
C ARG A 550 27.23 -2.91 3.23
N LYS A 551 26.39 -2.08 3.85
CA LYS A 551 25.37 -2.54 4.83
C LYS A 551 24.34 -3.47 4.18
N SER A 552 24.11 -3.32 2.88
CA SER A 552 23.27 -4.20 2.06
C SER A 552 24.00 -5.41 1.46
N ALA A 553 25.29 -5.63 1.82
CA ALA A 553 26.14 -6.71 1.30
C ALA A 553 26.23 -6.76 -0.25
N THR A 554 26.13 -5.60 -0.90
CA THR A 554 26.11 -5.48 -2.35
C THR A 554 27.50 -5.67 -2.95
N PHE A 555 28.51 -5.05 -2.35
CA PHE A 555 29.88 -5.07 -2.83
C PHE A 555 30.83 -5.82 -1.91
N ASN A 556 31.72 -6.63 -2.49
CA ASN A 556 32.78 -7.33 -1.75
C ASN A 556 34.18 -6.69 -1.92
N LYS A 557 34.39 -5.90 -2.97
CA LYS A 557 35.64 -5.18 -3.27
C LYS A 557 35.42 -4.05 -4.27
N ILE A 558 36.44 -3.20 -4.41
CA ILE A 558 36.51 -2.11 -5.39
C ILE A 558 37.65 -2.39 -6.36
N TYR A 559 37.36 -2.31 -7.66
CA TYR A 559 38.34 -2.30 -8.73
C TYR A 559 38.54 -0.89 -9.27
N VAL A 560 39.80 -0.52 -9.51
CA VAL A 560 40.18 0.76 -10.11
C VAL A 560 41.19 0.58 -11.23
N GLU A 561 41.26 1.54 -12.15
CA GLU A 561 42.18 1.48 -13.30
C GLU A 561 43.60 1.96 -13.00
N ASN A 562 43.81 2.69 -11.90
CA ASN A 562 45.11 3.25 -11.56
C ASN A 562 45.38 3.26 -10.04
N ALA A 563 46.67 3.27 -9.67
CA ALA A 563 47.13 3.24 -8.28
C ALA A 563 46.79 4.52 -7.49
N SER A 564 46.61 5.66 -8.18
CA SER A 564 46.24 6.92 -7.52
C SER A 564 44.84 6.86 -6.92
N LEU A 565 43.88 6.25 -7.62
CA LEU A 565 42.54 6.02 -7.08
C LEU A 565 42.55 4.97 -5.95
N GLN A 566 43.43 3.97 -6.05
CA GLN A 566 43.54 2.93 -5.03
C GLN A 566 43.88 3.51 -3.64
N SER A 567 44.84 4.43 -3.57
CA SER A 567 45.24 5.04 -2.30
C SER A 567 44.10 5.88 -1.69
N GLN A 568 43.37 6.64 -2.51
CA GLN A 568 42.24 7.48 -2.08
C GLN A 568 41.07 6.67 -1.51
N LEU A 569 40.83 5.47 -2.06
CA LEU A 569 39.66 4.64 -1.70
C LEU A 569 39.91 3.64 -0.57
N SER A 570 41.17 3.48 -0.16
CA SER A 570 41.58 2.52 0.88
C SER A 570 40.82 2.68 2.21
N GLY A 571 40.32 3.88 2.52
CA GLY A 571 39.53 4.17 3.73
C GLY A 571 38.04 3.79 3.69
N LEU A 572 37.52 3.31 2.56
CA LEU A 572 36.07 3.02 2.41
C LEU A 572 35.64 1.68 3.04
N GLY A 573 36.58 0.92 3.59
CA GLY A 573 36.31 -0.35 4.27
C GLY A 573 35.85 -1.48 3.35
N LEU A 574 36.31 -1.46 2.10
CA LEU A 574 36.32 -2.57 1.15
C LEU A 574 37.74 -2.75 0.61
N PRO A 575 38.19 -3.97 0.28
CA PRO A 575 39.45 -4.19 -0.42
C PRO A 575 39.47 -3.43 -1.76
N VAL A 576 40.57 -2.73 -2.06
CA VAL A 576 40.74 -1.98 -3.32
C VAL A 576 41.90 -2.57 -4.13
N GLU A 577 41.63 -2.98 -5.36
CA GLU A 577 42.60 -3.62 -6.26
C GLU A 577 42.68 -2.85 -7.59
N THR A 578 43.89 -2.65 -8.12
CA THR A 578 44.05 -2.11 -9.47
C THR A 578 43.83 -3.23 -10.49
N LYS A 579 42.78 -3.11 -11.30
CA LYS A 579 42.39 -4.10 -12.32
C LYS A 579 41.56 -3.44 -13.42
N THR A 580 41.95 -3.65 -14.67
CA THR A 580 41.14 -3.26 -15.84
C THR A 580 40.11 -4.36 -16.13
N ILE A 581 38.86 -3.96 -16.35
CA ILE A 581 37.76 -4.90 -16.62
C ILE A 581 37.03 -4.48 -17.89
N THR A 582 36.94 -5.40 -18.84
CA THR A 582 36.12 -5.24 -20.04
C THR A 582 34.68 -5.60 -19.70
N THR A 583 33.74 -4.70 -20.01
CA THR A 583 32.31 -4.88 -19.73
C THR A 583 31.47 -4.75 -20.99
N THR A 584 30.34 -5.46 -21.01
CA THR A 584 29.22 -5.22 -21.92
C THR A 584 28.04 -4.65 -21.12
N ASP A 585 27.55 -3.48 -21.53
CA ASP A 585 26.40 -2.79 -20.94
C ASP A 585 25.13 -3.02 -21.76
#